data_AF-R1BL05-F1
#
_entry.id   AF-R1BL05-F1
#
_cell.length_a   1.000
_cell.length_b   1.000
_cell.length_c   1.000
_cell.angle_alpha   90.00
_cell.angle_beta   90.00
_cell.angle_gamma   90.00
#
_symmetry.space_group_name_H-M   'P 1'
#
loop_
_entity.id
_entity.type
_entity.pdbx_description
1 polymer ?
#
loop_
_entity_poly.entity_id
_entity_poly.type
_entity_poly.pdbx_seq_one_letter_code
_entity_poly.pdbx_strand_id
1 'polypeptide(L)'
;MAMQDWTQLLNHANEAAASETWELPPEELFLRILAQVNKSKRDVLQDKYNQCRDPSKTAATRSVFIRVLKRIAESFMTALHSMQANRQLPNAAAPGAARSAPETMGR
;
A
#
# COMPACT_ATOMS: atom_id res chain seq x y z
N MET A 1 1.33 -9.67 10.03
CA MET A 1 2.68 -9.14 9.75
C MET A 1 2.80 -8.38 8.43
N ALA A 2 1.80 -8.35 7.53
CA ALA A 2 1.81 -7.57 6.30
C ALA A 2 2.22 -6.09 6.48
N MET A 3 1.58 -5.38 7.42
CA MET A 3 1.86 -3.95 7.67
C MET A 3 3.32 -3.67 8.03
N GLN A 4 3.99 -4.59 8.72
CA GLN A 4 5.40 -4.44 9.09
C GLN A 4 6.30 -4.57 7.85
N ASP A 5 6.04 -5.54 6.97
CA ASP A 5 6.81 -5.70 5.72
C ASP A 5 6.68 -4.46 4.82
N TRP A 6 5.45 -3.93 4.63
CA TRP A 6 5.23 -2.73 3.82
C TRP A 6 5.89 -1.48 4.41
N THR A 7 5.91 -1.37 5.74
CA THR A 7 6.61 -0.28 6.44
C THR A 7 8.13 -0.39 6.25
N GLN A 8 8.70 -1.59 6.39
CA GLN A 8 10.13 -1.83 6.15
C GLN A 8 10.51 -1.49 4.69
N LEU A 9 9.70 -1.91 3.72
CA LEU A 9 9.91 -1.59 2.32
C LEU A 9 9.90 -0.07 2.07
N LEU A 10 8.93 0.63 2.66
CA LEU A 10 8.81 2.08 2.53
C LEU A 10 10.02 2.81 3.13
N ASN A 11 10.46 2.41 4.32
CA ASN A 11 11.64 3.00 4.98
C ASN A 11 12.90 2.79 4.14
N HIS A 12 13.15 1.55 3.69
CA HIS A 12 14.28 1.23 2.81
C HIS A 12 14.25 2.09 1.54
N ALA A 13 13.09 2.18 0.87
CA ALA A 13 12.97 2.93 -0.37
C ALA A 13 13.13 4.46 -0.16
N ASN A 14 12.72 4.98 1.01
CA ASN A 14 12.95 6.37 1.39
C ASN A 14 14.43 6.66 1.63
N GLU A 15 15.11 5.81 2.38
CA GLU A 15 16.54 5.96 2.67
C GLU A 15 17.39 5.85 1.39
N ALA A 16 17.14 4.82 0.57
CA ALA A 16 17.83 4.64 -0.71
C ALA A 16 17.62 5.80 -1.68
N ALA A 17 16.45 6.46 -1.62
CA ALA A 17 16.15 7.64 -2.42
C ALA A 17 16.76 8.93 -1.85
N ALA A 18 16.77 9.09 -0.52
CA ALA A 18 17.31 10.27 0.14
C ALA A 18 18.84 10.33 0.05
N SER A 19 19.50 9.18 0.16
CA SER A 19 20.95 9.04 0.05
C SER A 19 21.42 8.80 -1.39
N GLU A 20 20.50 8.75 -2.35
CA GLU A 20 20.76 8.46 -3.78
C GLU A 20 21.58 7.18 -4.02
N THR A 21 21.56 6.23 -3.08
CA THR A 21 22.25 4.94 -3.21
C THR A 21 21.51 4.01 -4.15
N TRP A 22 20.18 4.18 -4.24
CA TRP A 22 19.28 3.35 -5.04
C TRP A 22 19.45 1.85 -4.79
N GLU A 23 19.83 1.51 -3.55
CA GLU A 23 20.04 0.13 -3.13
C GLU A 23 18.73 -0.64 -3.11
N LEU A 24 18.79 -1.88 -3.59
CA LEU A 24 17.65 -2.77 -3.60
C LEU A 24 17.29 -3.22 -2.19
N PRO A 25 15.99 -3.43 -1.89
CA PRO A 25 15.61 -4.02 -0.62
C PRO A 25 16.22 -5.43 -0.49
N PRO A 26 16.49 -5.88 0.75
CA PRO A 26 16.92 -7.24 1.02
C PRO A 26 15.99 -8.27 0.34
N GLU A 27 16.57 -9.30 -0.27
CA GLU A 27 15.84 -10.30 -1.05
C GLU A 27 14.71 -10.94 -0.24
N GLU A 28 14.99 -11.32 1.01
CA GLU A 28 14.00 -11.84 1.97
C GLU A 28 12.78 -10.92 2.15
N LEU A 29 13.02 -9.61 2.33
CA LEU A 29 11.94 -8.63 2.44
C LEU A 29 11.15 -8.55 1.15
N PHE A 30 11.85 -8.51 0.01
CA PHE A 30 11.21 -8.43 -1.30
C PHE A 30 10.32 -9.65 -1.60
N LEU A 31 10.76 -10.87 -1.25
CA LEU A 31 9.97 -12.09 -1.41
C LEU A 31 8.70 -12.09 -0.55
N ARG A 32 8.79 -11.60 0.70
CA ARG A 32 7.60 -11.43 1.56
C ARG A 32 6.61 -10.42 1.00
N ILE A 33 7.08 -9.36 0.35
CA ILE A 33 6.23 -8.40 -0.35
C ILE A 33 5.59 -9.05 -1.59
N LEU A 34 6.35 -9.78 -2.40
CA LEU A 34 5.82 -10.48 -3.59
C LEU A 34 4.71 -11.47 -3.24
N ALA A 35 4.81 -12.15 -2.10
CA ALA A 35 3.77 -13.05 -1.61
C ALA A 35 2.43 -12.33 -1.36
N GLN A 36 2.47 -11.04 -1.05
CA GLN A 36 1.31 -10.19 -0.76
C GLN A 36 0.75 -9.47 -1.99
N VAL A 37 1.49 -9.44 -3.10
CA VAL A 37 1.07 -8.83 -4.37
C VAL A 37 0.26 -9.82 -5.21
N ASN A 38 -0.73 -9.29 -5.94
CA ASN A 38 -1.53 -10.05 -6.91
C ASN A 38 -0.65 -10.83 -7.90
N LYS A 39 -1.03 -12.08 -8.18
CA LYS A 39 -0.29 -13.00 -9.05
C LYS A 39 0.12 -12.38 -10.38
N SER A 40 -0.78 -11.65 -11.05
CA SER A 40 -0.51 -11.00 -12.34
C SER A 40 0.56 -9.90 -12.31
N LYS A 41 0.81 -9.28 -11.14
CA LYS A 41 1.85 -8.25 -10.99
C LYS A 41 3.13 -8.79 -10.35
N ARG A 42 3.08 -9.97 -9.73
CA ARG A 42 4.21 -10.61 -9.05
C ARG A 42 5.37 -10.87 -10.02
N ASP A 43 5.08 -11.51 -11.15
CA ASP A 43 6.11 -11.92 -12.11
C ASP A 43 6.84 -10.70 -12.70
N VAL A 44 6.09 -9.64 -13.01
CA VAL A 44 6.65 -8.37 -13.52
C VAL A 44 7.56 -7.71 -12.48
N LEU A 45 7.13 -7.65 -11.21
CA LEU A 45 7.94 -7.08 -10.13
C LEU A 45 9.22 -7.89 -9.90
N GLN A 46 9.12 -9.22 -9.92
CA GLN A 46 10.25 -10.11 -9.73
C GLN A 46 11.28 -10.01 -10.86
N ASP A 47 10.81 -9.98 -12.11
CA ASP A 47 11.66 -9.76 -13.28
C ASP A 47 12.42 -8.42 -13.18
N LYS A 48 11.74 -7.34 -12.79
CA LYS A 48 12.37 -6.03 -12.60
C LYS A 48 13.39 -5.99 -11.46
N TYR A 49 13.14 -6.71 -10.38
CA TYR A 49 14.10 -6.86 -9.29
C TYR A 49 15.36 -7.59 -9.75
N ASN A 50 15.20 -8.72 -10.45
CA ASN A 50 16.31 -9.49 -11.00
C ASN A 50 17.12 -8.67 -12.01
N GLN A 51 16.46 -7.88 -12.86
CA GLN A 51 17.14 -6.94 -13.75
C GLN A 51 17.99 -5.95 -12.95
N CYS A 52 17.47 -5.38 -11.86
CA CYS A 52 18.21 -4.40 -11.08
C CYS A 52 19.36 -4.99 -10.25
N ARG A 53 19.32 -6.29 -9.92
CA ARG A 53 20.43 -7.02 -9.25
C ARG A 53 21.67 -7.12 -10.13
N ASP A 54 21.48 -7.13 -11.45
CA ASP A 54 22.60 -7.18 -12.38
C ASP A 54 23.51 -5.95 -12.18
N PRO A 55 24.81 -6.17 -11.90
CA PRO A 55 25.77 -5.09 -11.67
C PRO A 55 25.97 -4.22 -12.92
N SER A 56 25.61 -4.70 -14.12
CA SER A 56 25.65 -3.93 -15.36
C SER A 56 24.54 -2.87 -15.46
N LYS A 57 23.51 -2.91 -14.61
CA LYS A 57 22.44 -1.90 -14.64
C LYS A 57 22.89 -0.58 -14.03
N THR A 58 22.46 0.49 -14.68
CA THR A 58 22.73 1.85 -14.25
C THR A 58 21.96 2.22 -12.98
N ALA A 59 22.54 3.12 -12.19
CA ALA A 59 21.88 3.75 -11.05
C ALA A 59 20.54 4.40 -11.46
N ALA A 60 20.43 4.92 -12.68
CA ALA A 60 19.18 5.46 -13.22
C ALA A 60 18.06 4.39 -13.27
N THR A 61 18.37 3.18 -13.73
CA THR A 61 17.39 2.08 -13.78
C THR A 61 16.93 1.69 -12.38
N ARG A 62 17.88 1.56 -11.44
CA ARG A 62 17.58 1.26 -10.03
C ARG A 62 16.75 2.35 -9.39
N SER A 63 17.04 3.62 -9.68
CA SER A 63 16.28 4.76 -9.14
C SER A 63 14.80 4.72 -9.52
N VAL A 64 14.49 4.38 -10.78
CA VAL A 64 13.11 4.22 -11.25
C VAL A 64 12.43 3.09 -10.50
N PHE A 65 13.10 1.95 -10.37
CA PHE A 65 12.55 0.80 -9.66
C PHE A 65 12.27 1.09 -8.17
N ILE A 66 13.22 1.72 -7.46
CA ILE A 66 13.04 2.12 -6.05
C ILE A 66 11.88 3.09 -5.87
N ARG A 67 11.74 4.09 -6.76
CA ARG A 67 10.60 5.02 -6.71
C ARG A 67 9.27 4.32 -6.95
N VAL A 68 9.22 3.31 -7.83
CA VAL A 68 8.02 2.48 -8.02
C VAL A 68 7.71 1.68 -6.76
N LEU A 69 8.69 1.04 -6.13
CA LEU A 69 8.48 0.31 -4.86
C LEU A 69 7.96 1.22 -3.75
N LYS A 70 8.54 2.42 -3.61
CA LYS A 70 8.06 3.45 -2.69
C LYS A 70 6.60 3.77 -2.95
N ARG A 71 6.22 4.04 -4.21
CA ARG A 71 4.85 4.41 -4.56
C ARG A 71 3.84 3.30 -4.29
N ILE A 72 4.23 2.05 -4.53
CA ILE A 72 3.40 0.88 -4.22
C ILE A 72 3.20 0.78 -2.70
N ALA A 73 4.27 0.92 -1.92
CA ALA A 73 4.20 0.86 -0.46
C ALA A 73 3.35 1.98 0.13
N GLU A 74 3.51 3.22 -0.34
CA GLU A 74 2.65 4.35 0.02
C GLU A 74 1.17 4.04 -0.25
N SER A 75 0.86 3.56 -1.46
CA SER A 75 -0.52 3.24 -1.85
C SER A 75 -1.13 2.15 -0.97
N PHE A 76 -0.34 1.13 -0.63
CA PHE A 76 -0.78 0.05 0.24
C PHE A 76 -1.03 0.53 1.67
N MET A 77 -0.12 1.35 2.22
CA MET A 77 -0.27 1.95 3.54
C MET A 77 -1.49 2.88 3.59
N THR A 78 -1.71 3.73 2.58
CA THR A 78 -2.91 4.55 2.48
C THR A 78 -4.17 3.70 2.46
N ALA A 79 -4.22 2.65 1.64
CA ALA A 79 -5.38 1.75 1.58
C ALA A 79 -5.66 1.06 2.93
N LEU A 80 -4.62 0.58 3.62
CA LEU A 80 -4.75 -0.02 4.96
C LEU A 80 -5.29 0.99 5.98
N HIS A 81 -4.75 2.21 6.00
CA HIS A 81 -5.18 3.27 6.90
C HIS A 81 -6.64 3.67 6.63
N SER A 82 -7.03 3.79 5.35
CA SER A 82 -8.42 4.06 4.96
C SER A 82 -9.36 2.94 5.40
N MET A 83 -8.97 1.67 5.25
CA MET A 83 -9.78 0.53 5.70
C MET A 83 -9.92 0.49 7.23
N GLN A 84 -8.87 0.83 7.98
CA GLN A 84 -8.93 0.92 9.45
C GLN A 84 -9.83 2.07 9.91
N ALA A 85 -9.71 3.24 9.29
CA ALA A 85 -10.57 4.39 9.58
C ALA A 85 -12.05 4.08 9.30
N ASN A 86 -12.34 3.40 8.19
CA ASN A 86 -13.72 3.00 7.86
C ASN A 86 -14.28 1.92 8.80
N ARG A 87 -13.42 1.14 9.46
CA ARG A 87 -13.80 0.13 10.46
C ARG A 87 -14.04 0.74 11.85
N GLN A 88 -13.55 1.95 12.08
CA GLN A 88 -13.69 2.71 13.33
C GLN A 88 -14.92 3.63 13.36
N LEU A 89 -15.68 3.75 12.27
CA LEU A 89 -17.03 4.29 12.35
C LEU A 89 -17.92 3.25 13.05
N PRO A 90 -18.36 3.48 14.31
CA PRO A 90 -19.41 2.65 14.86
C PRO A 90 -20.63 2.83 13.95
N ASN A 91 -21.33 1.73 13.71
CA ASN A 91 -22.70 1.75 13.24
C ASN A 91 -23.55 2.59 14.21
N ALA A 92 -23.59 3.91 14.00
CA ALA A 92 -24.36 4.86 14.77
C ALA A 92 -25.48 5.42 13.87
N ALA A 93 -26.37 4.54 13.43
CA ALA A 93 -27.68 4.93 12.92
C ALA A 93 -28.71 3.80 13.05
N ALA A 94 -29.01 3.42 14.29
CA ALA A 94 -30.39 3.19 14.76
C ALA A 94 -30.34 3.23 16.31
N PRO A 95 -31.36 3.71 17.06
CA PRO A 95 -32.72 4.06 16.69
C PRO A 95 -33.22 5.43 17.24
N GLY A 96 -34.31 5.96 16.68
CA GLY A 96 -35.01 7.12 17.22
C GLY A 96 -36.49 7.06 16.88
N ALA A 97 -37.26 6.42 17.76
CA ALA A 97 -38.71 6.45 17.73
C ALA A 97 -39.26 7.87 17.94
N ALA A 98 -40.45 8.09 17.39
CA ALA A 98 -41.43 9.12 17.70
C ALA A 98 -41.07 10.58 17.39
N ARG A 99 -41.70 11.10 16.33
CA ARG A 99 -42.27 12.45 16.37
C ARG A 99 -43.53 12.51 15.51
N SER A 100 -44.64 12.35 16.23
CA SER A 100 -45.96 12.99 16.07
C SER A 100 -46.53 13.21 14.66
N ALA A 101 -47.70 12.61 14.44
CA ALA A 101 -48.71 13.10 13.50
C ALA A 101 -48.99 14.60 13.69
N PRO A 102 -49.51 15.27 12.64
CA PRO A 102 -50.93 15.63 12.71
C PRO A 102 -51.72 15.33 11.42
N GLU A 103 -53.03 15.13 11.62
CA GLU A 103 -54.12 14.98 10.66
C GLU A 103 -54.15 16.12 9.61
N THR A 104 -54.63 15.94 8.37
CA THR A 104 -56.07 15.95 8.03
C THR A 104 -56.32 15.84 6.50
N MET A 105 -57.51 15.30 6.18
CA MET A 105 -58.40 15.56 5.02
C MET A 105 -58.13 14.92 3.64
N GLY A 106 -59.11 14.18 3.14
CA GLY A 106 -59.20 13.79 1.73
C GLY A 106 -60.28 12.73 1.40
N ARG A 107 -61.54 12.98 1.74
CA ARG A 107 -62.70 12.41 1.05
C ARG A 107 -63.77 13.49 0.89
#